data_AF-A0AAP0SBP7-F1
#
_entry.id   AF-A0AAP0SBP7-F1
#
_cell.length_a   1.000
_cell.length_b   1.000
_cell.length_c   1.000
_cell.angle_alpha   90.00
_cell.angle_beta   90.00
_cell.angle_gamma   90.00
#
_symmetry.space_group_name_H-M   'P 1'
#
loop_
_entity.id
_entity.type
_entity.pdbx_description
1 polymer ?
#
loop_
_entity_poly.entity_id
_entity_poly.type
_entity_poly.pdbx_seq_one_letter_code
_entity_poly.pdbx_strand_id
1 'polypeptide(L)'
;MLEQCRVVDLLVKNYGDNVTTYDVGIVIRVVESYVSFILSTPSSRIFVVGRLVDGYHTLLARDENLKGKSFQALAEAWPKNARYCHDNLYRAIDMYLKAHPSLTETESSVCRAMEYHKLSQDAHKHVMKNDQLPLNITTRFILLEQVNMTRSMTSLGLNYQRTRSQAIIRVSGGMDEISKGDKDNETRG
;
A
#
# COMPACT_ATOMS: atom_id res chain seq x y z
N MET A 1 -8.50 -18.62 -18.74
CA MET A 1 -9.63 -19.35 -18.13
C MET A 1 -10.19 -18.59 -16.93
N LEU A 2 -9.44 -18.38 -15.83
CA LEU A 2 -9.91 -17.58 -14.68
C LEU A 2 -10.15 -16.08 -14.98
N GLU A 3 -9.43 -15.53 -15.96
CA GLU A 3 -9.53 -14.12 -16.35
C GLU A 3 -10.91 -13.71 -16.91
N GLN A 4 -11.75 -14.68 -17.27
CA GLN A 4 -13.10 -14.46 -17.79
C GLN A 4 -14.18 -14.84 -16.78
N CYS A 5 -13.79 -15.36 -15.62
CA CYS A 5 -14.72 -15.81 -14.58
C CYS A 5 -15.26 -14.61 -13.79
N ARG A 6 -16.48 -14.78 -13.30
CA ARG A 6 -17.15 -13.93 -12.32
C ARG A 6 -17.08 -14.59 -10.94
N VAL A 7 -17.33 -13.81 -9.89
CA VAL A 7 -17.32 -14.32 -8.51
C VAL A 7 -18.27 -15.51 -8.34
N VAL A 8 -19.41 -15.50 -9.03
CA VAL A 8 -20.39 -16.59 -9.01
C VAL A 8 -19.84 -17.91 -9.55
N ASP A 9 -18.83 -17.85 -10.44
CA ASP A 9 -18.24 -19.04 -11.05
C ASP A 9 -17.24 -19.74 -10.11
N LEU A 10 -16.88 -19.09 -8.99
CA LEU A 10 -16.07 -19.69 -7.90
C LEU A 10 -16.92 -20.33 -6.81
N LEU A 11 -18.25 -20.26 -6.92
CA LEU A 11 -19.16 -20.80 -5.92
C LEU A 11 -19.24 -22.32 -6.03
N VAL A 12 -18.36 -23.00 -5.31
CA VAL A 12 -18.39 -24.45 -5.18
C VAL A 12 -19.16 -24.79 -3.92
N LYS A 13 -20.29 -25.49 -4.04
CA LYS A 13 -21.09 -25.91 -2.89
C LYS A 13 -20.31 -26.89 -2.03
N ASN A 14 -20.30 -26.68 -0.72
CA ASN A 14 -19.73 -27.64 0.22
C ASN A 14 -20.71 -28.81 0.41
N TYR A 15 -20.27 -30.04 0.11
CA TYR A 15 -21.04 -31.27 0.31
C TYR A 15 -20.52 -32.11 1.48
N GLY A 16 -19.42 -31.71 2.12
CA GLY A 16 -18.73 -32.48 3.16
C GLY A 16 -19.11 -32.04 4.58
N ASP A 17 -18.96 -30.75 4.88
CA ASP A 17 -19.28 -30.17 6.19
C ASP A 17 -20.46 -29.20 6.03
N ASN A 18 -21.59 -29.47 6.70
CA ASN A 18 -22.81 -28.62 6.68
C ASN A 18 -22.62 -27.25 7.38
N VAL A 19 -21.38 -26.87 7.67
CA VAL A 19 -21.04 -25.68 8.45
C VAL A 19 -20.81 -24.48 7.54
N THR A 20 -20.04 -24.62 6.46
CA THR A 20 -19.83 -23.52 5.50
C THR A 20 -20.66 -23.73 4.25
N THR A 21 -21.17 -22.64 3.68
CA THR A 21 -22.00 -22.72 2.46
C THR A 21 -21.19 -23.11 1.21
N TYR A 22 -19.92 -22.71 1.17
CA TYR A 22 -19.02 -22.93 0.05
C TYR A 22 -17.74 -23.68 0.46
N ASP A 23 -17.21 -24.48 -0.47
CA ASP A 23 -15.92 -25.15 -0.35
C ASP A 23 -14.80 -24.19 -0.75
N VAL A 24 -14.30 -23.46 0.25
CA VAL A 24 -13.18 -22.53 0.09
C VAL A 24 -11.88 -23.25 -0.24
N GLY A 25 -11.72 -24.51 0.18
CA GLY A 25 -10.52 -25.30 -0.04
C GLY A 25 -10.26 -25.60 -1.52
N ILE A 26 -11.32 -25.90 -2.28
CA ILE A 26 -11.23 -26.06 -3.74
C ILE A 26 -10.76 -24.76 -4.38
N VAL A 27 -11.35 -23.63 -4.00
CA VAL A 27 -11.00 -22.32 -4.57
C VAL A 27 -9.54 -21.96 -4.26
N ILE A 28 -9.08 -22.19 -3.03
CA ILE A 28 -7.67 -21.98 -2.66
C ILE A 28 -6.74 -22.76 -3.60
N ARG A 29 -7.00 -24.06 -3.81
CA ARG A 29 -6.17 -24.89 -4.70
C ARG A 29 -6.16 -24.39 -6.15
N VAL A 30 -7.31 -23.92 -6.66
CA VAL A 30 -7.40 -23.35 -8.01
C VAL A 30 -6.58 -22.07 -8.10
N VAL A 31 -6.66 -21.22 -7.08
CA VAL A 31 -5.91 -19.96 -7.00
C VAL A 31 -4.41 -20.24 -6.93
N GLU A 32 -3.96 -21.14 -6.06
CA GLU A 32 -2.55 -21.55 -5.93
C GLU A 32 -2.02 -22.13 -7.25
N SER A 33 -2.79 -22.99 -7.92
CA SER A 33 -2.43 -23.55 -9.22
C SER A 33 -2.26 -22.48 -10.29
N TYR A 34 -3.16 -21.49 -10.32
CA TYR A 34 -3.02 -20.34 -11.22
C TYR A 34 -1.78 -19.50 -10.88
N VAL A 35 -1.49 -19.30 -9.59
CA VAL A 35 -0.29 -18.58 -9.14
C VAL A 35 0.99 -19.32 -9.54
N SER A 36 1.04 -20.65 -9.40
CA SER A 36 2.17 -21.43 -9.90
C SER A 36 2.33 -21.29 -11.42
N PHE A 37 1.21 -21.30 -12.17
CA PHE A 37 1.22 -21.15 -13.62
C PHE A 37 1.78 -19.77 -14.06
N ILE A 38 1.32 -18.67 -13.45
CA ILE A 38 1.77 -17.32 -13.82
C ILE A 38 3.23 -17.04 -13.43
N LEU A 39 3.76 -17.73 -12.41
CA LEU A 39 5.18 -17.64 -12.06
C LEU A 39 6.07 -18.28 -13.15
N SER A 40 5.58 -19.33 -13.81
CA SER A 40 6.24 -19.94 -14.96
C SER A 40 5.97 -19.19 -16.28
N THR A 41 4.88 -18.44 -16.38
CA THR A 41 4.51 -17.68 -17.59
C THR A 41 3.86 -16.35 -17.21
N PRO A 42 4.60 -15.22 -17.27
CA PRO A 42 4.07 -13.93 -16.86
C PRO A 42 2.82 -13.55 -17.65
N SER A 43 1.67 -13.41 -16.96
CA SER A 43 0.42 -12.93 -17.57
C SER A 43 0.17 -11.47 -17.20
N SER A 44 -0.10 -10.63 -18.21
CA SER A 44 -0.51 -9.22 -18.01
C SER A 44 -1.87 -9.07 -17.34
N ARG A 45 -2.63 -10.15 -17.19
CA ARG A 45 -4.01 -10.16 -16.68
C ARG A 45 -4.12 -10.69 -15.24
N ILE A 46 -2.99 -10.89 -14.57
CA ILE A 46 -2.92 -11.24 -13.16
C ILE A 46 -3.81 -10.34 -12.28
N PHE A 47 -3.85 -9.03 -12.57
CA PHE A 47 -4.68 -8.08 -11.81
C PHE A 47 -6.19 -8.31 -11.98
N VAL A 48 -6.63 -8.86 -13.12
CA VAL A 48 -8.05 -9.20 -13.34
C VAL A 48 -8.46 -10.32 -12.39
N VAL A 49 -7.63 -11.36 -12.29
CA VAL A 49 -7.86 -12.48 -11.38
C VAL A 49 -7.70 -12.04 -9.91
N GLY A 50 -6.80 -11.10 -9.61
CA GLY A 50 -6.70 -10.51 -8.28
C GLY A 50 -8.01 -9.85 -7.83
N ARG A 51 -8.65 -9.07 -8.70
CA ARG A 51 -9.98 -8.48 -8.41
C ARG A 51 -11.07 -9.54 -8.24
N LEU A 52 -11.01 -10.61 -9.01
CA LEU A 52 -11.93 -11.74 -8.89
C LEU A 52 -11.80 -12.42 -7.52
N VAL A 53 -10.57 -12.68 -7.06
CA VAL A 53 -10.26 -13.26 -5.75
C VAL A 53 -10.67 -12.33 -4.60
N ASP A 54 -10.45 -11.02 -4.73
CA ASP A 54 -10.89 -10.04 -3.72
C ASP A 54 -12.44 -9.93 -3.68
N GLY A 55 -13.11 -10.09 -4.83
CA GLY A 55 -14.56 -10.20 -4.91
C GLY A 55 -15.08 -11.45 -4.19
N TYR A 56 -14.39 -12.58 -4.34
CA TYR A 56 -14.70 -13.80 -3.61
C TYR A 56 -14.46 -13.65 -2.10
N HIS A 57 -13.39 -12.99 -1.67
CA HIS A 57 -13.18 -12.63 -0.25
C HIS A 57 -14.35 -11.82 0.32
N THR A 58 -14.87 -10.85 -0.45
CA THR A 58 -16.00 -10.02 -0.01
C THR A 58 -17.28 -10.86 0.17
N LEU A 59 -17.47 -11.89 -0.65
CA LEU A 59 -18.59 -12.81 -0.52
C LEU A 59 -18.43 -13.71 0.71
N LEU A 60 -17.23 -14.26 0.89
CA LEU A 60 -16.87 -15.09 2.04
C LEU A 60 -16.96 -14.33 3.37
N ALA A 61 -16.67 -13.03 3.36
CA ALA A 61 -16.76 -12.18 4.54
C ALA A 61 -18.18 -12.13 5.15
N ARG A 62 -19.21 -12.51 4.39
CA ARG A 62 -20.62 -12.55 4.82
C ARG A 62 -21.04 -13.89 5.43
N ASP A 63 -20.22 -14.94 5.29
CA ASP A 63 -20.53 -16.25 5.87
C ASP A 63 -20.03 -16.27 7.32
N GLU A 64 -20.96 -16.22 8.27
CA GLU A 64 -20.70 -16.23 9.71
C GLU A 64 -20.08 -17.55 10.21
N ASN A 65 -20.17 -18.61 9.41
CA ASN A 65 -19.59 -19.91 9.75
C ASN A 65 -18.16 -20.07 9.23
N LEU A 66 -17.66 -19.09 8.48
CA LEU A 66 -16.33 -19.15 7.89
C LEU A 66 -15.26 -18.90 8.95
N LYS A 67 -14.39 -19.89 9.15
CA LYS A 67 -13.26 -19.79 10.08
C LYS A 67 -12.19 -18.82 9.56
N GLY A 68 -11.60 -18.03 10.47
CA GLY A 68 -10.58 -17.02 10.13
C GLY A 68 -9.36 -17.62 9.42
N LYS A 69 -8.99 -18.87 9.74
CA LYS A 69 -7.90 -19.60 9.07
C LYS A 69 -8.14 -19.79 7.58
N SER A 70 -9.36 -20.16 7.17
CA SER A 70 -9.71 -20.36 5.76
C SER A 70 -9.74 -19.04 5.01
N PHE A 71 -10.24 -17.98 5.65
CA PHE A 71 -10.21 -16.62 5.11
C PHE A 71 -8.78 -16.12 4.91
N GLN A 72 -7.89 -16.31 5.90
CA GLN A 72 -6.48 -15.95 5.81
C GLN A 72 -5.75 -16.75 4.72
N ALA A 73 -5.98 -18.06 4.64
CA ALA A 73 -5.32 -18.93 3.65
C ALA A 73 -5.62 -18.47 2.22
N LEU A 74 -6.86 -18.07 1.93
CA LEU A 74 -7.21 -17.51 0.62
C LEU A 74 -6.50 -16.18 0.34
N ALA A 75 -6.31 -15.33 1.35
CA ALA A 75 -5.62 -14.05 1.21
C ALA A 75 -4.12 -14.25 0.92
N GLU A 76 -3.52 -15.27 1.53
CA GLU A 76 -2.11 -15.64 1.39
C GLU A 76 -1.82 -16.44 0.12
N ALA A 77 -2.77 -17.22 -0.37
CA ALA A 77 -2.68 -17.94 -1.64
C ALA A 77 -2.44 -17.01 -2.83
N TRP A 78 -2.85 -15.74 -2.73
CA TRP A 78 -2.63 -14.74 -3.77
C TRP A 78 -1.40 -13.88 -3.50
N PRO A 79 -0.42 -13.82 -4.43
CA PRO A 79 0.84 -13.14 -4.17
C PRO A 79 0.64 -11.62 -4.07
N LYS A 80 1.38 -10.98 -3.15
CA LYS A 80 1.17 -9.57 -2.79
C LYS A 80 1.49 -8.58 -3.92
N ASN A 81 2.34 -8.97 -4.86
CA ASN A 81 2.67 -8.19 -6.06
C ASN A 81 1.58 -8.24 -7.14
N ALA A 82 0.62 -9.16 -7.03
CA ALA A 82 -0.51 -9.29 -7.96
C ALA A 82 -1.65 -8.30 -7.68
N ARG A 83 -1.50 -7.45 -6.66
CA ARG A 83 -2.43 -6.36 -6.32
C ARG A 83 -1.72 -5.02 -6.43
N TYR A 84 -2.28 -4.11 -7.22
CA TYR A 84 -1.84 -2.72 -7.25
C TYR A 84 -2.31 -1.94 -6.03
N CYS A 85 -3.54 -2.22 -5.57
CA CYS A 85 -4.17 -1.59 -4.43
C CYS A 85 -4.84 -2.66 -3.55
N HIS A 86 -4.77 -2.50 -2.23
CA HIS A 86 -5.31 -3.44 -1.26
C HIS A 86 -6.71 -3.05 -0.74
N ASP A 87 -7.35 -2.02 -1.27
CA ASP A 87 -8.64 -1.50 -0.77
C ASP A 87 -9.77 -2.55 -0.80
N ASN A 88 -9.82 -3.40 -1.84
CA ASN A 88 -10.85 -4.44 -1.93
C ASN A 88 -10.63 -5.53 -0.86
N LEU A 89 -9.37 -5.90 -0.62
CA LEU A 89 -9.00 -6.82 0.43
C LEU A 89 -9.30 -6.22 1.82
N TYR A 90 -8.98 -4.93 2.02
CA TYR A 90 -9.34 -4.21 3.25
C TYR A 90 -10.84 -4.27 3.51
N ARG A 91 -11.66 -3.93 2.51
CA ARG A 91 -13.12 -3.94 2.65
C ARG A 91 -13.63 -5.34 3.00
N ALA A 92 -13.08 -6.39 2.38
CA ALA A 92 -13.46 -7.76 2.72
C ALA A 92 -13.08 -8.12 4.16
N ILE A 93 -11.88 -7.73 4.63
CA ILE A 93 -11.44 -7.94 6.01
C ILE A 93 -12.33 -7.17 7.00
N ASP A 94 -12.60 -5.90 6.75
CA ASP A 94 -13.48 -5.07 7.58
C ASP A 94 -14.89 -5.68 7.70
N MET A 95 -15.44 -6.15 6.58
CA MET A 95 -16.72 -6.86 6.59
C MET A 95 -16.66 -8.17 7.39
N TYR A 96 -15.58 -8.94 7.25
CA TYR A 96 -15.40 -10.20 7.98
C TYR A 96 -15.32 -9.96 9.48
N LEU A 97 -14.54 -8.97 9.94
CA LEU A 97 -14.43 -8.60 11.35
C LEU A 97 -15.78 -8.15 11.92
N LYS A 98 -16.55 -7.36 11.16
CA LYS A 98 -17.90 -6.92 11.56
C LYS A 98 -18.90 -8.07 11.68
N ALA A 99 -18.81 -9.08 10.82
CA ALA A 99 -19.67 -10.26 10.85
C ALA A 99 -19.30 -11.24 11.99
N HIS A 100 -18.08 -11.13 12.54
CA HIS A 100 -17.57 -12.05 13.57
C HIS A 100 -17.05 -11.27 14.79
N PRO A 101 -17.93 -10.67 15.61
CA PRO A 101 -17.52 -9.87 16.77
C PRO A 101 -16.83 -10.69 17.88
N SER A 102 -16.96 -12.02 17.86
CA SER A 102 -16.37 -12.95 18.83
C SER A 102 -14.98 -13.49 18.44
N LEU A 103 -14.35 -12.94 17.39
CA LEU A 103 -13.03 -13.40 16.93
C LEU A 103 -11.96 -13.22 18.01
N THR A 104 -11.13 -14.23 18.16
CA THR A 104 -9.99 -14.22 19.10
C THR A 104 -8.77 -13.51 18.48
N GLU A 105 -7.78 -13.14 19.30
CA GLU A 105 -6.51 -12.54 18.84
C GLU A 105 -5.82 -13.35 17.74
N THR A 106 -6.04 -14.67 17.71
CA THR A 106 -5.50 -15.55 16.67
C THR A 106 -6.14 -15.34 15.30
N GLU A 107 -7.37 -14.83 15.23
CA GLU A 107 -8.10 -14.57 13.98
C GLU A 107 -7.94 -13.12 13.51
N SER A 108 -7.50 -12.24 14.41
CA SER A 108 -6.92 -10.94 14.03
C SER A 108 -5.67 -11.09 13.13
N SER A 109 -5.08 -12.28 13.02
CA SER A 109 -4.00 -12.55 12.07
C SER A 109 -4.39 -12.30 10.62
N VAL A 110 -5.69 -12.35 10.29
CA VAL A 110 -6.23 -12.04 8.96
C VAL A 110 -5.79 -10.66 8.47
N CYS A 111 -5.65 -9.69 9.37
CA CYS A 111 -5.15 -8.35 9.06
C CYS A 111 -3.70 -8.35 8.52
N ARG A 112 -2.89 -9.38 8.83
CA ARG A 112 -1.49 -9.50 8.38
C ARG A 112 -1.36 -9.80 6.89
N ALA A 113 -2.41 -10.34 6.27
CA ALA A 113 -2.42 -10.61 4.83
C ALA A 113 -2.43 -9.30 4.00
N MET A 114 -2.86 -8.18 4.60
CA MET A 114 -2.95 -6.89 3.96
C MET A 114 -1.66 -6.05 4.09
N GLU A 115 -1.28 -5.37 3.01
CA GLU A 115 -0.19 -4.41 3.00
C GLU A 115 -0.73 -2.98 3.11
N TYR A 116 -0.62 -2.40 4.30
CA TYR A 116 -1.16 -1.06 4.61
C TYR A 116 -0.59 0.06 3.73
N HIS A 117 0.64 -0.09 3.21
CA HIS A 117 1.26 0.89 2.32
C HIS A 117 0.68 0.88 0.90
N LYS A 118 -0.12 -0.14 0.54
CA LYS A 118 -0.83 -0.27 -0.76
C LYS A 118 -2.31 0.12 -0.66
N LEU A 119 -2.73 0.70 0.45
CA LEU A 119 -4.08 1.24 0.60
C LEU A 119 -4.15 2.65 0.05
N SER A 120 -5.31 3.02 -0.48
CA SER A 120 -5.59 4.41 -0.84
C SER A 120 -5.72 5.30 0.38
N GLN A 121 -5.59 6.60 0.17
CA GLN A 121 -5.74 7.59 1.24
C GLN A 121 -7.14 7.57 1.86
N ASP A 122 -8.17 7.22 1.10
CA ASP A 122 -9.54 7.08 1.63
C ASP A 122 -9.69 5.81 2.48
N ALA A 123 -9.06 4.70 2.07
CA ALA A 123 -8.98 3.51 2.91
C ALA A 123 -8.21 3.79 4.21
N HIS A 124 -7.12 4.57 4.18
CA HIS A 124 -6.41 5.01 5.39
C HIS A 124 -7.29 5.84 6.32
N LYS A 125 -8.07 6.80 5.81
CA LYS A 125 -9.02 7.57 6.63
C LYS A 125 -10.06 6.66 7.28
N HIS A 126 -10.50 5.61 6.58
CA HIS A 126 -11.44 4.63 7.13
C HIS A 126 -10.78 3.78 8.21
N VAL A 127 -9.58 3.27 7.98
CA VAL A 127 -8.75 2.54 8.97
C VAL A 127 -8.58 3.36 10.25
N MET A 128 -8.25 4.64 10.12
CA MET A 128 -8.05 5.55 11.26
C MET A 128 -9.31 5.86 12.07
N LYS A 129 -10.49 5.61 11.51
CA LYS A 129 -11.77 5.75 12.21
C LYS A 129 -12.33 4.41 12.68
N ASN A 130 -11.65 3.30 12.39
CA ASN A 130 -12.14 1.96 12.66
C ASN A 130 -11.51 1.41 13.94
N ASP A 131 -12.23 1.54 15.06
CA ASP A 131 -11.79 1.10 16.39
C ASP A 131 -11.70 -0.44 16.54
N GLN A 132 -12.12 -1.21 15.53
CA GLN A 132 -12.03 -2.68 15.56
C GLN A 132 -10.67 -3.23 15.14
N LEU A 133 -9.77 -2.38 14.63
CA LEU A 133 -8.43 -2.84 14.28
C LEU A 133 -7.57 -2.93 15.55
N PRO A 134 -6.93 -4.09 15.79
CA PRO A 134 -6.16 -4.27 17.01
C PRO A 134 -4.96 -3.31 17.05
N LEU A 135 -4.58 -2.95 18.28
CA LEU A 135 -3.61 -1.87 18.57
C LEU A 135 -2.31 -1.99 17.77
N ASN A 136 -1.83 -3.22 17.53
CA ASN A 136 -0.62 -3.52 16.78
C ASN A 136 -0.66 -3.03 15.32
N ILE A 137 -1.85 -2.98 14.72
CA ILE A 137 -2.07 -2.45 13.38
C ILE A 137 -2.01 -0.92 13.39
N THR A 138 -2.68 -0.30 14.36
CA THR A 138 -2.69 1.16 14.53
C THR A 138 -1.30 1.71 14.82
N THR A 139 -0.50 1.04 15.67
CA THR A 139 0.90 1.44 15.91
C THR A 139 1.73 1.37 14.64
N ARG A 140 1.55 0.32 13.82
CA ARG A 140 2.27 0.18 12.53
C ARG A 140 1.89 1.29 11.55
N PHE A 141 0.63 1.73 11.59
CA PHE A 141 0.15 2.88 10.81
C PHE A 141 0.78 4.19 11.28
N ILE A 142 0.74 4.50 12.58
CA ILE A 142 1.33 5.72 13.13
C ILE A 142 2.83 5.79 12.82
N LEU A 143 3.54 4.66 12.93
CA LEU A 143 4.96 4.59 12.61
C LEU A 143 5.22 4.82 11.11
N LEU A 144 4.37 4.27 10.22
CA LEU A 144 4.47 4.48 8.79
C LEU A 144 4.26 5.96 8.42
N GLU A 145 3.26 6.61 9.02
CA GLU A 145 3.00 8.05 8.85
C GLU A 145 4.17 8.91 9.35
N GLN A 146 4.75 8.57 10.51
CA GLN A 146 5.94 9.28 11.03
C GLN A 146 7.14 9.16 10.09
N VAL A 147 7.40 7.98 9.52
CA VAL A 147 8.48 7.78 8.55
C VAL A 147 8.20 8.56 7.26
N ASN A 148 6.96 8.57 6.77
CA ASN A 148 6.56 9.32 5.57
C ASN A 148 6.70 10.84 5.77
N MET A 149 6.28 11.38 6.92
CA MET A 149 6.48 12.79 7.27
C MET A 149 7.97 13.15 7.32
N THR A 150 8.79 12.31 7.97
CA THR A 150 10.25 12.52 8.07
C THR A 150 10.93 12.49 6.69
N ARG A 151 10.46 11.63 5.78
CA ARG A 151 10.94 11.59 4.38
C ARG A 151 10.57 12.84 3.58
N SER A 152 9.35 13.35 3.75
CA SER A 152 8.92 14.60 3.11
C SER A 152 9.69 15.81 3.65
N MET A 153 9.97 15.85 4.96
CA MET A 153 10.75 16.92 5.59
C MET A 153 12.22 16.91 5.13
N THR A 154 12.83 15.74 5.00
CA THR A 154 14.21 15.61 4.48
C THR A 154 14.28 15.92 2.97
N SER A 155 13.25 15.57 2.20
CA SER A 155 13.10 15.99 0.80
C SER A 155 13.00 17.51 0.64
N LEU A 156 12.24 18.21 1.50
CA LEU A 156 12.20 19.68 1.51
C LEU A 156 13.55 20.28 1.95
N GLY A 157 14.23 19.69 2.93
CA GLY A 157 15.55 20.13 3.40
C GLY A 157 16.65 20.05 2.33
N LEU A 158 16.64 19.00 1.50
CA LEU A 158 17.57 18.84 0.37
C LEU A 158 17.27 19.81 -0.78
N ASN A 159 16.00 20.13 -1.01
CA ASN A 159 15.61 21.13 -2.01
C ASN A 159 15.99 22.55 -1.59
N TYR A 160 15.93 22.87 -0.29
CA TYR A 160 16.40 24.16 0.25
C TYR A 160 17.92 24.34 0.18
N GLN A 161 18.68 23.25 0.26
CA GLN A 161 20.14 23.29 0.03
C GLN A 161 20.51 23.42 -1.45
N ARG A 162 19.69 22.87 -2.37
CA ARG A 162 20.00 22.89 -3.81
C ARG A 162 19.79 24.26 -4.47
N THR A 163 18.79 25.03 -4.04
CA THR A 163 18.55 26.39 -4.58
C THR A 163 19.53 27.44 -4.04
N ARG A 164 20.15 27.22 -2.87
CA ARG A 164 21.14 28.15 -2.32
C ARG A 164 22.53 28.00 -2.95
N SER A 165 22.84 26.85 -3.55
CA SER A 165 24.12 26.59 -4.23
C SER A 165 24.18 27.06 -5.69
N GLN A 166 23.12 27.65 -6.25
CA GLN A 166 23.11 28.18 -7.63
C GLN A 166 23.13 29.73 -7.73
N ALA A 167 23.33 30.44 -6.62
CA ALA A 167 23.36 31.91 -6.61
C ALA A 167 24.67 32.53 -6.08
N ILE A 168 25.82 31.85 -6.20
CA ILE A 168 27.14 32.44 -5.91
C ILE A 168 28.16 32.00 -6.97
N ILE A 169 27.99 32.43 -8.22
CA ILE A 169 29.10 32.83 -9.10
C ILE A 169 28.52 33.85 -10.08
N ARG A 170 28.65 35.15 -9.76
CA ARG A 170 28.88 36.20 -10.75
C ARG A 170 29.08 37.55 -10.04
N VAL A 171 30.18 38.20 -10.45
CA VAL A 171 30.57 39.59 -10.23
C VAL A 171 31.31 39.89 -8.91
N SER A 172 32.64 39.81 -8.98
CA SER A 172 33.50 40.84 -8.36
C SER A 172 34.23 41.55 -9.49
N GLY A 173 33.63 42.64 -9.95
CA GLY A 173 34.21 43.56 -10.90
C GLY A 173 33.45 44.87 -10.75
N GLY A 174 34.01 45.77 -9.94
CA GLY A 174 33.53 47.14 -9.82
C GLY A 174 33.96 47.77 -8.52
N MET A 175 34.66 48.90 -8.62
CA MET A 175 34.23 50.17 -8.06
C MET A 175 35.17 51.28 -8.56
N ASP A 176 34.64 52.13 -9.43
CA ASP A 176 35.15 53.47 -9.69
C ASP A 176 34.92 54.34 -8.44
N GLU A 177 35.86 55.21 -8.10
CA GLU A 177 35.53 56.53 -7.54
C GLU A 177 36.65 57.55 -7.77
N ILE A 178 36.23 58.74 -8.21
CA ILE A 178 37.03 59.90 -8.62
C ILE A 178 37.39 60.73 -7.39
N SER A 179 38.63 61.25 -7.31
CA SER A 179 38.88 62.50 -6.58
C SER A 179 40.07 63.30 -7.11
N LYS A 180 39.85 64.63 -7.14
CA LYS A 180 40.65 65.77 -7.61
C LYS A 180 42.01 65.94 -6.93
N GLY A 181 42.95 66.62 -7.62
CA GLY A 181 43.90 67.53 -6.96
C GLY A 181 45.26 67.71 -7.65
N ASP A 182 45.49 68.88 -8.24
CA ASP A 182 46.77 69.42 -8.73
C ASP A 182 47.90 69.37 -7.70
N LYS A 183 49.16 69.20 -8.16
CA LYS A 183 50.20 70.25 -8.17
C LYS A 183 51.59 69.71 -8.56
N ASP A 184 52.22 70.44 -9.47
CA ASP A 184 53.62 70.88 -9.50
C ASP A 184 54.72 69.91 -9.02
N ASN A 185 55.66 69.52 -9.89
CA ASN A 185 56.96 70.19 -9.97
C ASN A 185 57.87 69.55 -11.03
N GLU A 186 58.56 70.45 -11.70
CA GLU A 186 59.61 70.34 -12.71
C GLU A 186 60.89 69.73 -12.10
N THR A 187 61.62 68.90 -12.86
CA THR A 187 63.08 68.72 -12.61
C THR A 187 63.83 68.49 -13.91
N ARG A 188 64.62 69.52 -14.24
CA ARG A 188 65.79 69.59 -15.11
C ARG A 188 66.40 68.24 -15.53
N GLY A 189 66.58 68.09 -16.84
CA GLY A 189 67.67 67.37 -17.49
C GLY A 189 68.24 68.25 -18.59
#